data_AF-A0A177ASY6-F1
#
_entry.id   AF-A0A177ASY6-F1
#
_cell.length_a   1.000
_cell.length_b   1.000
_cell.length_c   1.000
_cell.angle_alpha   90.00
_cell.angle_beta   90.00
_cell.angle_gamma   90.00
#
_symmetry.space_group_name_H-M   'P 1'
#
loop_
_entity.id
_entity.type
_entity.pdbx_description
1 polymer ?
#
loop_
_entity_poly.entity_id
_entity_poly.type
_entity_poly.pdbx_seq_one_letter_code
_entity_poly.pdbx_strand_id
1 'polypeptide(L)'
;MKETVEIYGLDCKNKKFIEHEYVIYETEDKDKINPGRLFVSQDGIKLQFNSDQILYKLENVKRCFFKDENVIVIEYYDPINDNFSTNYLNTDVPEKICYNVLCIFSYIAAA
;
A
#
# COMPACT_ATOMS: atom_id res chain seq x y z
N MET A 1 -28.42 13.83 -4.55
CA MET A 1 -26.99 14.04 -4.28
C MET A 1 -26.26 12.95 -5.06
N LYS A 2 -25.43 13.28 -6.06
CA LYS A 2 -24.76 12.27 -6.90
C LYS A 2 -23.70 11.56 -6.06
N GLU A 3 -23.90 10.26 -5.81
CA GLU A 3 -22.95 9.38 -5.13
C GLU A 3 -21.60 9.43 -5.85
N THR A 4 -20.53 9.65 -5.10
CA THR A 4 -19.17 9.48 -5.60
C THR A 4 -18.95 7.98 -5.78
N VAL A 5 -18.65 7.56 -7.01
CA VAL A 5 -18.21 6.18 -7.27
C VAL A 5 -16.72 6.15 -6.99
N GLU A 6 -16.35 5.60 -5.84
CA GLU A 6 -14.95 5.31 -5.49
C GLU A 6 -14.63 3.88 -5.94
N ILE A 7 -13.63 3.74 -6.80
CA ILE A 7 -13.12 2.43 -7.20
C ILE A 7 -11.71 2.33 -6.64
N TYR A 8 -11.57 1.58 -5.54
CA TYR A 8 -10.28 1.31 -4.88
C TYR A 8 -9.43 2.58 -4.64
N GLY A 9 -10.03 3.67 -4.17
CA GLY A 9 -9.33 4.92 -3.88
C GLY A 9 -9.28 5.94 -5.02
N LEU A 10 -9.71 5.59 -6.23
CA LEU A 10 -9.90 6.59 -7.28
C LEU A 10 -11.28 7.26 -7.16
N ASP A 11 -11.29 8.56 -6.90
CA ASP A 11 -12.46 9.42 -7.11
C ASP A 11 -12.61 9.67 -8.62
N CYS A 12 -13.45 8.87 -9.27
CA CYS A 12 -13.67 8.96 -10.71
C CYS A 12 -14.27 10.30 -11.14
N LYS A 13 -14.99 10.99 -10.25
CA LYS A 13 -15.65 12.27 -10.55
C LYS A 13 -14.64 13.42 -10.55
N ASN A 14 -13.78 13.45 -9.54
CA ASN A 14 -12.78 14.51 -9.38
C ASN A 14 -11.43 14.15 -10.01
N LYS A 15 -11.31 12.94 -10.60
CA LYS A 15 -10.06 12.41 -11.17
C LYS A 15 -8.90 12.53 -10.19
N LYS A 16 -9.14 12.13 -8.94
CA LYS A 16 -8.16 12.25 -7.86
C LYS A 16 -8.05 10.92 -7.14
N PHE A 17 -6.83 10.53 -6.80
CA PHE A 17 -6.65 9.42 -5.88
C PHE A 17 -6.79 9.91 -4.43
N ILE A 18 -7.65 9.25 -3.69
CA ILE A 18 -7.88 9.44 -2.26
C ILE A 18 -6.90 8.52 -1.53
N GLU A 19 -6.23 9.05 -0.50
CA GLU A 19 -5.38 8.22 0.35
C GLU A 19 -6.25 7.20 1.10
N HIS A 20 -5.90 5.92 1.02
CA HIS A 20 -6.56 4.86 1.78
C HIS A 20 -5.66 4.35 2.89
N GLU A 21 -6.24 4.16 4.07
CA GLU A 21 -5.56 3.63 5.25
C GLU A 21 -5.99 2.18 5.52
N TYR A 22 -5.02 1.33 5.84
CA TYR A 22 -5.21 -0.07 6.19
C TYR A 22 -4.43 -0.43 7.45
N VAL A 23 -4.97 -1.36 8.24
CA VAL A 23 -4.27 -1.92 9.41
C VAL A 23 -3.33 -3.03 8.95
N ILE A 24 -2.08 -2.99 9.43
CA ILE A 24 -1.04 -3.97 9.14
C ILE A 24 -0.28 -4.40 10.40
N TYR A 25 0.43 -5.52 10.32
CA TYR A 25 1.24 -6.08 11.40
C TYR A 25 2.59 -6.57 10.85
N GLU A 26 3.67 -6.41 11.62
CA GLU A 26 5.01 -6.89 11.22
C GLU A 26 5.14 -8.42 11.27
N THR A 27 4.33 -9.09 12.09
CA THR A 27 4.36 -10.56 12.26
C THR A 27 2.94 -11.13 12.27
N GLU A 28 2.83 -12.45 12.14
CA GLU A 28 1.56 -13.18 12.17
C GLU A 28 0.89 -13.18 13.56
N ASP A 29 1.66 -12.96 14.63
CA ASP A 29 1.16 -12.99 16.01
C ASP A 29 0.52 -11.63 16.39
N LYS A 30 -0.75 -11.46 15.99
CA LYS A 30 -1.53 -10.23 16.20
C LYS A 30 -1.72 -9.87 17.68
N ASP A 31 -1.67 -10.85 18.57
CA ASP A 31 -1.93 -10.66 20.01
C ASP A 31 -0.71 -10.12 20.77
N LYS A 32 0.48 -10.11 20.15
CA LYS A 32 1.74 -9.68 20.78
C LYS A 32 2.28 -8.34 20.31
N ILE A 33 1.63 -7.65 19.37
CA ILE A 33 2.21 -6.49 18.67
C ILE A 33 1.23 -5.33 18.53
N ASN A 34 1.79 -4.10 18.54
CA ASN A 34 1.06 -2.89 18.21
C ASN A 34 0.75 -2.85 16.70
N PRO A 35 -0.53 -2.69 16.30
CA PRO A 35 -0.88 -2.57 14.89
C PRO A 35 -0.21 -1.33 14.26
N GLY A 36 0.30 -1.51 13.05
CA GLY A 36 0.76 -0.43 12.18
C GLY A 36 -0.34 0.04 11.23
N ARG A 37 -0.04 1.14 10.54
CA ARG A 37 -0.89 1.71 9.49
C ARG A 37 -0.15 1.69 8.15
N LEU A 38 -0.85 1.28 7.11
CA LEU A 38 -0.41 1.36 5.72
C LEU A 38 -1.30 2.36 5.00
N PHE A 39 -0.68 3.34 4.35
CA PHE A 39 -1.37 4.31 3.52
C PHE A 39 -0.99 4.10 2.07
N VAL A 40 -1.98 4.12 1.18
CA VAL A 40 -1.77 4.05 -0.26
C VAL A 40 -2.25 5.36 -0.88
N SER A 41 -1.35 6.07 -1.57
CA SER A 41 -1.62 7.36 -2.22
C SER A 41 -0.85 7.49 -3.54
N GLN A 42 -1.02 8.62 -4.24
CA GLN A 42 -0.25 8.91 -5.47
C GLN A 42 1.26 9.01 -5.23
N ASP A 43 1.69 9.33 -4.01
CA ASP A 43 3.11 9.42 -3.65
C ASP A 43 3.74 8.02 -3.49
N GLY A 44 2.92 7.00 -3.19
CA GLY A 44 3.35 5.62 -3.03
C GLY A 44 2.68 4.91 -1.85
N ILE A 45 3.44 4.03 -1.21
CA ILE A 45 2.99 3.21 -0.08
C ILE A 45 3.74 3.66 1.18
N LYS A 46 3.00 4.21 2.16
CA LYS A 46 3.56 4.68 3.42
C LYS A 46 3.23 3.70 4.53
N LEU A 47 4.23 3.23 5.26
CA LEU A 47 4.08 2.44 6.47
C LEU A 47 4.32 3.32 7.68
N GLN A 48 3.53 3.11 8.73
CA GLN A 48 3.70 3.76 10.03
C GLN A 48 3.57 2.72 11.14
N PHE A 49 4.64 2.55 11.90
CA PHE A 49 4.70 1.70 13.09
C PHE A 49 5.19 2.54 14.26
N ASN A 50 4.38 2.67 15.31
CA ASN A 50 4.67 3.55 16.44
C ASN A 50 5.05 4.98 15.96
N SER A 51 6.28 5.44 16.23
CA SER A 51 6.82 6.74 15.80
C SER A 51 7.58 6.67 14.47
N ASP A 52 7.86 5.47 13.96
CA ASP A 52 8.64 5.26 12.75
C ASP A 52 7.74 5.28 11.51
N GLN A 53 8.25 5.91 10.45
CA GLN A 53 7.55 6.02 9.17
C GLN A 53 8.49 5.69 8.02
N ILE A 54 7.98 4.93 7.06
CA ILE A 54 8.70 4.56 5.84
C ILE A 54 7.78 4.88 4.67
N LEU A 55 8.30 5.59 3.66
CA LEU A 55 7.58 5.83 2.41
C LEU A 55 8.30 5.11 1.27
N TYR A 56 7.64 4.09 0.71
CA TYR A 56 8.02 3.54 -0.58
C TYR A 56 7.41 4.40 -1.66
N LYS A 57 8.23 5.29 -2.24
CA LYS A 57 7.81 6.08 -3.39
C LYS A 57 7.37 5.15 -4.51
N LEU A 58 6.31 5.54 -5.22
CA LEU A 58 5.76 4.69 -6.27
C LEU A 58 6.78 4.32 -7.36
N GLU A 59 7.67 5.23 -7.73
CA GLU A 59 8.76 5.01 -8.70
C GLU A 59 9.73 3.88 -8.29
N ASN A 60 9.86 3.64 -6.99
CA ASN A 60 10.71 2.61 -6.43
C ASN A 60 9.95 1.31 -6.17
N VAL A 61 8.61 1.31 -6.18
CA VAL A 61 7.82 0.10 -5.97
C VAL A 61 7.86 -0.73 -7.26
N LYS A 62 8.46 -1.92 -7.20
CA LYS A 62 8.54 -2.84 -8.33
C LYS A 62 7.24 -3.63 -8.49
N ARG A 63 6.72 -4.15 -7.37
CA ARG A 63 5.43 -4.86 -7.32
C ARG A 63 4.90 -4.96 -5.89
N CYS A 64 3.58 -5.03 -5.79
CA CYS A 64 2.88 -5.37 -4.56
C CYS A 64 1.95 -6.55 -4.86
N PHE A 65 2.11 -7.65 -4.14
CA PHE A 65 1.31 -8.86 -4.32
C PHE A 65 1.08 -9.53 -2.97
N PHE A 66 0.06 -10.38 -2.89
CA PHE A 66 -0.18 -11.22 -1.72
C PHE A 66 0.23 -12.65 -2.01
N LYS A 67 0.70 -13.37 -1.00
CA LYS A 67 1.19 -14.75 -1.14
C LYS A 67 0.29 -15.78 -0.45
N ASP A 68 -0.21 -15.41 0.73
CA ASP A 68 -1.10 -16.20 1.58
C ASP A 68 -2.35 -15.37 1.93
N GLU A 69 -3.31 -15.93 2.65
CA GLU A 69 -4.60 -15.27 2.95
C GLU A 69 -4.46 -13.90 3.64
N ASN A 70 -3.34 -13.66 4.35
CA ASN A 70 -3.16 -12.48 5.19
C ASN A 70 -1.84 -11.73 4.97
N VAL A 71 -1.02 -12.13 3.98
CA VAL A 71 0.33 -11.55 3.81
C VAL A 71 0.41 -10.74 2.53
N ILE A 72 0.73 -9.46 2.65
CA ILE A 72 1.19 -8.62 1.53
C ILE A 72 2.71 -8.60 1.46
N VAL A 73 3.21 -8.54 0.23
CA VAL A 73 4.63 -8.45 -0.09
C VAL A 73 4.84 -7.22 -0.96
N ILE A 74 5.72 -6.32 -0.52
CA ILE A 74 6.12 -5.13 -1.27
C ILE A 74 7.58 -5.31 -1.67
N GLU A 75 7.83 -5.44 -2.97
CA GLU A 75 9.18 -5.36 -3.52
C GLU A 75 9.47 -3.95 -4.00
N TYR A 76 10.58 -3.39 -3.56
CA TYR A 76 10.96 -2.02 -3.86
C TYR A 76 12.46 -1.89 -4.10
N TYR A 77 12.84 -0.91 -4.89
CA TYR A 77 14.22 -0.48 -5.07
C TYR A 77 14.63 0.41 -3.89
N ASP A 78 15.70 0.02 -3.21
CA ASP A 78 16.35 0.81 -2.17
C ASP A 78 17.49 1.63 -2.80
N PRO A 79 17.29 2.95 -3.00
CA PRO A 79 18.30 3.79 -3.62
C PRO A 79 19.53 4.02 -2.73
N ILE A 80 19.43 3.76 -1.43
CA ILE A 80 20.55 3.93 -0.49
C ILE A 80 21.55 2.79 -0.67
N ASN A 81 21.03 1.58 -0.81
CA ASN A 81 21.85 0.36 -0.91
C ASN A 81 21.99 -0.19 -2.35
N ASP A 82 21.45 0.54 -3.34
CA ASP A 82 21.47 0.19 -4.78
C ASP A 82 21.03 -1.26 -5.04
N ASN A 83 19.91 -1.67 -4.43
CA ASN A 83 19.41 -3.03 -4.55
C ASN A 83 17.87 -3.09 -4.51
N PHE A 84 17.33 -4.27 -4.80
CA PHE A 84 15.92 -4.55 -4.54
C PHE A 84 15.76 -5.23 -3.19
N SER A 85 14.87 -4.68 -2.38
CA SER A 85 14.48 -5.19 -1.07
C SER A 85 13.01 -5.62 -1.08
N THR A 86 12.64 -6.44 -0.11
CA THR A 86 11.29 -6.98 0.04
C THR A 86 10.81 -6.78 1.47
N ASN A 87 9.60 -6.25 1.64
CA ASN A 87 8.93 -6.16 2.94
C ASN A 87 7.69 -7.05 2.97
N TYR A 88 7.50 -7.77 4.06
CA TYR A 88 6.39 -8.69 4.31
C TYR A 88 5.55 -8.12 5.45
N LEU A 89 4.25 -7.96 5.22
CA LEU A 89 3.34 -7.40 6.21
C LEU A 89 2.07 -8.24 6.27
N ASN A 90 1.56 -8.42 7.48
CA ASN A 90 0.31 -9.12 7.73
C ASN A 90 -0.86 -8.15 7.76
N THR A 91 -2.02 -8.56 7.27
CA THR A 91 -3.26 -7.78 7.22
C THR A 91 -4.44 -8.67 6.88
N ASP A 92 -5.65 -8.30 7.31
CA ASP A 92 -6.88 -9.04 7.00
C ASP A 92 -7.44 -8.74 5.60
N VAL A 93 -6.83 -7.80 4.87
CA VAL A 93 -7.34 -7.32 3.58
C VAL A 93 -6.23 -7.21 2.51
N PRO A 94 -5.38 -8.23 2.33
CA PRO A 94 -4.20 -8.11 1.47
C PRO A 94 -4.58 -7.85 0.00
N GLU A 95 -5.63 -8.50 -0.48
CA GLU A 95 -6.15 -8.29 -1.83
C GLU A 95 -6.56 -6.84 -2.07
N LYS A 96 -7.29 -6.22 -1.14
CA LYS A 96 -7.77 -4.84 -1.29
C LYS A 96 -6.61 -3.86 -1.40
N ILE A 97 -5.55 -4.08 -0.60
CA ILE A 97 -4.34 -3.26 -0.64
C ILE A 97 -3.64 -3.42 -1.99
N CYS A 98 -3.41 -4.65 -2.45
CA CYS A 98 -2.77 -4.91 -3.74
C CYS A 98 -3.57 -4.32 -4.91
N TYR A 99 -4.90 -4.44 -4.90
CA TYR A 99 -5.77 -3.83 -5.91
C TYR A 99 -5.71 -2.31 -5.90
N ASN A 100 -5.69 -1.69 -4.71
CA ASN A 100 -5.56 -0.23 -4.58
C ASN A 100 -4.20 0.26 -5.15
N VAL A 101 -3.10 -0.41 -4.81
CA VAL A 101 -1.78 -0.14 -5.38
C VAL A 101 -1.78 -0.29 -6.91
N LEU A 102 -2.37 -1.37 -7.44
CA LEU A 102 -2.49 -1.59 -8.88
C LEU A 102 -3.30 -0.49 -9.58
N CYS A 103 -4.36 0.01 -8.94
CA CYS A 103 -5.16 1.12 -9.47
C CYS A 103 -4.33 2.41 -9.59
N ILE A 104 -3.47 2.70 -8.62
CA ILE A 104 -2.56 3.87 -8.70
C ILE A 104 -1.57 3.72 -9.85
N PHE A 105 -0.92 2.57 -9.97
CA PHE A 105 0.00 2.29 -11.08
C PHE A 105 -0.71 2.49 -12.43
N SER A 106 -1.92 1.95 -12.55
CA SER A 106 -2.72 2.05 -13.78
C SER A 106 -3.14 3.50 -14.07
N TYR A 107 -3.54 4.23 -13.03
CA TYR A 107 -3.94 5.64 -13.15
C TYR A 107 -2.76 6.52 -13.60
N ILE A 108 -1.59 6.35 -13.00
CA ILE A 108 -0.39 7.13 -13.34
C ILE A 108 0.14 6.76 -14.72
N ALA A 109 0.10 5.48 -15.11
CA ALA A 109 0.50 5.06 -16.44
C ALA A 109 -0.42 5.58 -17.56
N ALA A 110 -1.68 5.88 -17.23
CA ALA A 110 -2.67 6.41 -18.18
C ALA A 110 -2.76 7.95 -18.22
N ALA A 111 -2.10 8.64 -17.28
CA ALA A 111 -2.07 10.10 -17.18
C ALA A 111 -0.96 10.70 -18.05
#